data_AF-G4WV62-F1
#
_entry.id   AF-G4WV62-F1
#
_cell.length_a   1.000
_cell.length_b   1.000
_cell.length_c   1.000
_cell.angle_alpha   90.00
_cell.angle_beta   90.00
_cell.angle_gamma   90.00
#
_symmetry.space_group_name_H-M   'P 1'
#
loop_
_entity.id
_entity.type
_entity.pdbx_description
1 polymer ?
#
loop_
_entity_poly.entity_id
_entity_poly.type
_entity_poly.pdbx_seq_one_letter_code
_entity_poly.pdbx_strand_id
1 'polypeptide(L)'
;MNGLDLRPLSIGDILDRTFSLYRRHFLLFVGIAGIPQLLVLIFSLGQTFFSWSTTDILTGTRNIGIGILVLIVYLVIAVVAYLFSQGGTILAISDLYLGRTTTIAESLRNISGDLWYLLGVTILSGLAIFGALILLIVPGIYVACRLLVCVPAALIEKRSPREALSRSFGLTKGFAGRAFVILVLSVVMTYAAQLLLAIPAAAALALQAGGPGMIRFWMAVTQVGTSLASILVTPILLIATAVFYFDLRVRKEGFDLQFMMDPNAAQGVPRSSDIPSIL
;
A
#
# COMPACT_ATOMS: atom_id res chain seq x y z
N MET A 1 16.39 -21.44 2.60
CA MET A 1 15.40 -21.22 3.68
C MET A 1 14.96 -22.59 4.16
N ASN A 2 15.17 -22.94 5.43
CA ASN A 2 14.37 -24.00 6.06
C ASN A 2 12.93 -23.46 6.14
N GLY A 3 11.93 -24.31 5.90
CA GLY A 3 10.53 -23.95 5.67
C GLY A 3 10.01 -22.88 6.62
N LEU A 4 9.32 -21.88 6.05
CA LEU A 4 8.59 -20.88 6.82
C LEU A 4 7.58 -21.62 7.71
N ASP A 5 7.81 -21.63 9.01
CA ASP A 5 6.96 -22.25 10.02
C ASP A 5 5.57 -21.56 9.95
N LEU A 6 4.59 -22.26 9.37
CA LEU A 6 3.22 -21.77 9.17
C LEU A 6 2.37 -22.01 10.43
N ARG A 7 2.91 -21.55 11.56
CA ARG A 7 2.23 -21.51 12.86
C ARG A 7 1.35 -20.27 12.98
N PRO A 8 0.26 -20.33 13.76
CA PRO A 8 -0.58 -19.16 14.03
C PRO A 8 0.25 -18.04 14.66
N LEU A 9 0.37 -16.90 13.98
CA LEU A 9 1.23 -15.79 14.40
C LEU A 9 0.58 -14.98 15.50
N SER A 10 1.32 -14.47 16.49
CA SER A 10 0.82 -13.41 17.38
C SER A 10 0.81 -12.05 16.67
N ILE A 11 0.29 -10.99 17.30
CA ILE A 11 0.38 -9.63 16.73
C ILE A 11 1.84 -9.17 16.62
N GLY A 12 2.67 -9.49 17.61
CA GLY A 12 4.10 -9.18 17.58
C GLY A 12 4.80 -9.88 16.43
N ASP A 13 4.46 -11.15 16.18
CA ASP A 13 5.08 -11.92 15.09
C ASP A 13 4.67 -11.41 13.69
N ILE A 14 3.44 -10.89 13.53
CA ILE A 14 3.04 -10.23 12.28
C ILE A 14 3.94 -9.01 12.03
N LEU A 15 4.12 -8.16 13.05
CA LEU A 15 4.93 -6.96 12.92
C LEU A 15 6.40 -7.29 12.67
N ASP A 16 6.96 -8.25 13.41
CA ASP A 16 8.34 -8.68 13.24
C ASP A 16 8.57 -9.26 11.84
N ARG A 17 7.65 -10.10 11.36
CA ARG A 17 7.69 -10.60 9.96
C ARG A 17 7.56 -9.47 8.94
N THR A 18 6.68 -8.50 9.18
CA THR A 18 6.55 -7.32 8.31
C THR A 18 7.86 -6.54 8.22
N PHE A 19 8.49 -6.20 9.35
CA PHE A 19 9.76 -5.47 9.37
C PHE A 19 10.92 -6.29 8.82
N SER A 20 10.97 -7.59 9.10
CA SER A 20 11.99 -8.50 8.58
C SER A 20 11.91 -8.62 7.06
N LEU A 21 10.70 -8.79 6.49
CA LEU A 21 10.48 -8.81 5.05
C LEU A 21 10.84 -7.46 4.41
N TYR A 22 10.39 -6.36 5.00
CA TYR A 22 10.68 -5.02 4.51
C TYR A 22 12.18 -4.75 4.48
N ARG A 23 12.91 -5.07 5.55
CA ARG A 23 14.36 -4.83 5.64
C ARG A 23 15.15 -5.72 4.67
N ARG A 24 14.76 -6.98 4.50
CA ARG A 24 15.43 -7.93 3.60
C ARG A 24 15.27 -7.54 2.13
N HIS A 25 14.08 -7.07 1.74
CA HIS A 25 13.75 -6.70 0.36
C HIS A 25 13.46 -5.21 0.23
N PHE A 26 14.21 -4.38 0.96
CA PHE A 26 13.98 -2.94 1.07
C PHE A 26 13.90 -2.26 -0.30
N LEU A 27 14.90 -2.49 -1.15
CA LEU A 27 14.97 -1.89 -2.48
C LEU A 27 13.82 -2.31 -3.39
N LEU A 28 13.34 -3.54 -3.25
CA LEU A 28 12.23 -4.04 -4.04
C LEU A 28 10.94 -3.30 -3.67
N PHE A 29 10.63 -3.23 -2.37
CA PHE A 29 9.40 -2.60 -1.90
C PHE A 29 9.39 -1.08 -2.10
N VAL A 30 10.52 -0.44 -1.81
CA VAL A 30 10.72 1.00 -2.07
C VAL A 30 10.69 1.29 -3.57
N GLY A 31 11.23 0.39 -4.42
CA GLY A 31 11.16 0.53 -5.87
C GLY A 31 9.73 0.44 -6.41
N ILE A 32 8.95 -0.54 -5.95
CA ILE A 32 7.55 -0.73 -6.36
C ILE A 32 6.68 0.47 -5.97
N ALA A 33 6.85 1.00 -4.74
CA ALA A 33 6.11 2.19 -4.31
C ALA A 33 6.67 3.50 -4.89
N GLY A 34 7.99 3.55 -5.07
CA GLY A 34 8.72 4.75 -5.49
C GLY A 34 8.47 5.12 -6.94
N ILE A 35 8.59 4.16 -7.87
CA ILE A 35 8.47 4.46 -9.31
C ILE A 35 7.15 5.15 -9.66
N PRO A 36 5.97 4.66 -9.25
CA PRO A 36 4.71 5.34 -9.53
C PRO A 36 4.60 6.68 -8.79
N GLN A 37 5.08 6.74 -7.54
CA GLN A 37 5.01 7.97 -6.73
C GLN A 37 5.90 9.09 -7.26
N LEU A 38 7.03 8.77 -7.91
CA LEU A 38 7.88 9.77 -8.56
C LEU A 38 7.13 10.50 -9.68
N LEU A 39 6.25 9.83 -10.40
CA LEU A 39 5.43 10.47 -11.44
C LEU A 39 4.44 11.48 -10.82
N VAL A 40 3.82 11.12 -9.69
CA VAL A 40 2.98 12.03 -8.90
C VAL A 40 3.79 13.23 -8.41
N LEU A 41 4.99 13.00 -7.88
CA LEU A 41 5.87 14.03 -7.36
C LEU A 41 6.31 15.01 -8.47
N ILE A 42 6.75 14.50 -9.62
CA ILE A 42 7.16 15.33 -10.76
C ILE A 42 6.00 16.23 -11.21
N PHE A 43 4.79 15.66 -11.33
CA PHE A 43 3.61 16.44 -11.71
C PHE A 43 3.23 17.48 -10.64
N SER A 44 3.33 17.12 -9.36
CA SER A 44 3.02 18.02 -8.22
C SER A 44 4.02 19.18 -8.11
N LEU A 45 5.31 18.91 -8.30
CA LEU A 45 6.34 19.94 -8.35
C LEU A 45 6.19 20.81 -9.59
N GLY A 46 5.87 20.21 -10.74
CA GLY A 46 5.53 20.92 -11.96
C GLY A 46 4.40 21.92 -11.71
N GLN A 47 3.32 21.51 -11.06
CA GLN A 47 2.26 22.43 -10.64
C GLN A 47 2.75 23.50 -9.67
N THR A 48 3.65 23.21 -8.75
CA THR A 48 4.14 24.19 -7.77
C THR A 48 4.96 25.31 -8.43
N PHE A 49 5.85 24.96 -9.37
CA PHE A 49 6.71 25.93 -10.05
C PHE A 49 6.06 26.57 -11.28
N PHE A 50 5.29 25.80 -12.04
CA PHE A 50 4.52 26.25 -13.18
C PHE A 50 3.17 26.84 -12.79
N SER A 51 2.75 26.73 -11.51
CA SER A 51 1.61 27.51 -11.03
C SER A 51 1.90 28.97 -11.31
N TRP A 52 1.01 29.53 -12.10
CA TRP A 52 1.01 30.90 -12.54
C TRP A 52 0.84 31.81 -11.32
N SER A 53 1.20 33.08 -11.49
CA SER A 53 1.41 34.08 -10.44
C SER A 53 0.48 33.95 -9.22
N THR A 54 0.98 34.23 -8.00
CA THR A 54 0.15 34.34 -6.78
C THR A 54 -1.08 35.25 -7.00
N THR A 55 -0.95 36.19 -7.94
CA THR A 55 -2.00 37.03 -8.48
C THR A 55 -3.20 36.23 -9.02
N ASP A 56 -3.02 35.18 -9.82
CA ASP A 56 -4.10 34.38 -10.44
C ASP A 56 -5.01 33.65 -9.43
N ILE A 57 -4.46 33.32 -8.25
CA ILE A 57 -5.18 32.69 -7.13
C ILE A 57 -6.01 33.72 -6.35
N LEU A 58 -5.49 34.94 -6.19
CA LEU A 58 -6.12 36.02 -5.44
C LEU A 58 -7.13 36.84 -6.27
N THR A 59 -6.87 37.02 -7.57
CA THR A 59 -7.73 37.80 -8.48
C THR A 59 -8.82 36.95 -9.13
N GLY A 60 -8.84 35.63 -8.89
CA GLY A 60 -9.81 34.71 -9.49
C GLY A 60 -9.73 34.64 -11.03
N THR A 61 -8.65 35.15 -11.62
CA THR A 61 -8.45 35.22 -13.08
C THR A 61 -8.18 33.84 -13.70
N ARG A 62 -7.93 32.82 -12.86
CA ARG A 62 -7.78 31.45 -13.33
C ARG A 62 -9.03 30.99 -14.05
N ASN A 63 -8.88 30.65 -15.33
CA ASN A 63 -9.91 29.92 -16.06
C ASN A 63 -10.22 28.62 -15.32
N ILE A 64 -11.41 28.56 -14.72
CA ILE A 64 -11.88 27.43 -13.89
C ILE A 64 -11.73 26.11 -14.66
N GLY A 65 -11.95 26.12 -15.98
CA GLY A 65 -11.81 24.94 -16.84
C GLY A 65 -10.40 24.35 -16.85
N ILE A 66 -9.36 25.18 -16.96
CA ILE A 66 -7.96 24.72 -16.92
C ILE A 66 -7.63 24.16 -15.55
N GLY A 67 -8.10 24.83 -14.49
CA GLY A 67 -7.90 24.38 -13.11
C GLY A 67 -8.51 23.00 -12.83
N ILE A 68 -9.73 22.76 -13.30
CA ILE A 68 -10.41 21.47 -13.18
C ILE A 68 -9.66 20.39 -13.98
N LEU A 69 -9.23 20.71 -15.20
CA LEU A 69 -8.49 19.76 -16.03
C LEU A 69 -7.18 19.31 -15.35
N VAL A 70 -6.39 20.25 -14.83
CA VAL A 70 -5.15 19.95 -14.10
C VAL A 70 -5.42 19.10 -12.87
N LEU A 71 -6.49 19.40 -12.12
CA LEU A 71 -6.91 18.60 -10.96
C LEU A 71 -7.27 17.17 -11.37
N ILE A 72 -8.07 16.99 -12.44
CA ILE A 72 -8.45 15.67 -12.94
C ILE A 72 -7.20 14.87 -13.35
N VAL A 73 -6.26 15.49 -14.07
CA VAL A 73 -5.00 14.85 -14.48
C VAL A 73 -4.19 14.43 -13.25
N TYR A 74 -4.06 15.30 -12.24
CA TYR A 74 -3.40 14.95 -10.98
C TYR A 74 -4.07 13.77 -10.29
N LEU A 75 -5.39 13.77 -10.18
CA LEU A 75 -6.14 12.70 -9.52
C LEU A 75 -5.99 11.36 -10.26
N VAL A 76 -6.04 11.36 -11.59
CA VAL A 76 -5.81 10.15 -12.40
C VAL A 76 -4.41 9.61 -12.15
N ILE A 77 -3.39 10.48 -12.21
CA ILE A 77 -1.99 10.13 -11.93
C ILE A 77 -1.84 9.54 -10.52
N ALA A 78 -2.42 10.19 -9.50
CA ALA A 78 -2.34 9.77 -8.11
C ALA A 78 -3.05 8.43 -7.86
N VAL A 79 -4.23 8.22 -8.44
CA VAL A 79 -4.98 6.96 -8.34
C VAL A 79 -4.20 5.84 -9.01
N VAL A 80 -3.70 6.05 -10.23
CA VAL A 80 -2.90 5.05 -10.94
C VAL A 80 -1.66 4.68 -10.11
N ALA A 81 -0.94 5.67 -9.59
CA ALA A 81 0.23 5.43 -8.75
C ALA A 81 -0.09 4.64 -7.48
N TYR A 82 -1.19 4.98 -6.82
CA TYR A 82 -1.68 4.26 -5.65
C TYR A 82 -1.99 2.79 -5.98
N LEU A 83 -2.69 2.52 -7.09
CA LEU A 83 -3.03 1.17 -7.52
C LEU A 83 -1.78 0.33 -7.86
N PHE A 84 -0.82 0.91 -8.57
CA PHE A 84 0.45 0.23 -8.86
C PHE A 84 1.22 -0.12 -7.59
N SER A 85 1.35 0.83 -6.66
CA SER A 85 2.03 0.61 -5.39
C SER A 85 1.32 -0.47 -4.56
N GLN A 86 -0.01 -0.41 -4.49
CA GLN A 86 -0.82 -1.33 -3.70
C GLN A 86 -0.77 -2.75 -4.28
N GLY A 87 -1.10 -2.91 -5.55
CA GLY A 87 -1.15 -4.22 -6.21
C GLY A 87 0.23 -4.84 -6.41
N GLY A 88 1.22 -4.06 -6.84
CA GLY A 88 2.58 -4.55 -7.02
C GLY A 88 3.18 -5.11 -5.73
N THR A 89 3.02 -4.38 -4.61
CA THR A 89 3.55 -4.84 -3.32
C THR A 89 2.89 -6.15 -2.87
N ILE A 90 1.56 -6.25 -3.01
CA ILE A 90 0.81 -7.46 -2.62
C ILE A 90 1.21 -8.67 -3.47
N LEU A 91 1.31 -8.51 -4.79
CA LEU A 91 1.75 -9.58 -5.69
C LEU A 91 3.20 -9.98 -5.41
N ALA A 92 4.07 -9.01 -5.14
CA ALA A 92 5.46 -9.30 -4.79
C ALA A 92 5.58 -10.12 -3.49
N ILE A 93 4.75 -9.82 -2.48
CA ILE A 93 4.72 -10.61 -1.25
C ILE A 93 4.20 -12.01 -1.53
N SER A 94 3.17 -12.14 -2.37
CA SER A 94 2.67 -13.46 -2.78
C SER A 94 3.76 -14.30 -3.44
N ASP A 95 4.54 -13.71 -4.36
CA ASP A 95 5.66 -14.41 -5.00
C ASP A 95 6.74 -14.83 -4.01
N LEU A 96 7.12 -13.93 -3.09
CA LEU A 96 8.11 -14.22 -2.05
C LEU A 96 7.63 -15.32 -1.09
N TYR A 97 6.33 -15.36 -0.77
CA TYR A 97 5.74 -16.43 0.04
C TYR A 97 5.73 -17.78 -0.68
N LEU A 98 5.59 -17.78 -2.00
CA LEU A 98 5.66 -18.97 -2.85
C LEU A 98 7.11 -19.41 -3.18
N GLY A 99 8.11 -18.72 -2.63
CA GLY A 99 9.54 -19.02 -2.86
C GLY A 99 10.06 -18.56 -4.23
N ARG A 100 9.30 -17.72 -4.96
CA ARG A 100 9.72 -17.14 -6.24
C ARG A 100 10.53 -15.87 -6.01
N THR A 101 11.54 -15.63 -6.84
CA THR A 101 12.22 -14.33 -6.91
C THR A 101 11.42 -13.41 -7.82
N THR A 102 11.07 -12.21 -7.35
CA THR A 102 10.33 -11.22 -8.14
C THR A 102 11.16 -9.94 -8.29
N THR A 103 11.06 -9.27 -9.43
CA THR A 103 11.72 -7.98 -9.68
C THR A 103 10.72 -6.82 -9.64
N ILE A 104 11.21 -5.59 -9.45
CA ILE A 104 10.36 -4.39 -9.38
C ILE A 104 9.52 -4.23 -10.67
N ALA A 105 10.18 -4.35 -11.83
CA ALA A 105 9.54 -4.20 -13.12
C ALA A 105 8.52 -5.31 -13.40
N GLU A 106 8.83 -6.54 -13.01
CA GLU A 106 7.93 -7.69 -13.16
C GLU A 106 6.67 -7.53 -12.30
N SER A 107 6.82 -7.13 -11.04
CA SER A 107 5.70 -6.85 -10.15
C SER A 107 4.78 -5.74 -10.70
N LEU A 108 5.34 -4.64 -11.20
CA LEU A 108 4.57 -3.54 -11.81
C LEU A 108 3.93 -3.96 -13.14
N ARG A 109 4.59 -4.81 -13.93
CA ARG A 109 4.03 -5.33 -15.17
C ARG A 109 2.87 -6.29 -14.91
N ASN A 110 3.00 -7.14 -13.90
CA ASN A 110 1.97 -8.12 -13.54
C ASN A 110 0.66 -7.44 -13.13
N ILE A 111 0.73 -6.32 -12.41
CA ILE A 111 -0.49 -5.59 -12.00
C ILE A 111 -1.14 -4.80 -13.16
N SER A 112 -0.39 -4.43 -14.20
CA SER A 112 -0.88 -3.56 -15.28
C SER A 112 -2.16 -4.09 -15.97
N GLY A 113 -2.32 -5.41 -16.10
CA GLY A 113 -3.51 -6.04 -16.68
C GLY A 113 -4.73 -6.02 -15.76
N ASP A 114 -4.50 -5.98 -14.45
CA ASP A 114 -5.55 -6.06 -13.42
C ASP A 114 -5.88 -4.69 -12.79
N LEU A 115 -5.32 -3.58 -13.31
CA LEU A 115 -5.52 -2.23 -12.75
C LEU A 115 -7.00 -1.83 -12.70
N TRP A 116 -7.76 -2.09 -13.76
CA TRP A 116 -9.17 -1.73 -13.81
C TRP A 116 -9.99 -2.56 -12.80
N TYR A 117 -9.63 -3.83 -12.65
CA TYR A 117 -10.22 -4.71 -11.64
C TYR A 117 -9.88 -4.23 -10.22
N LEU A 118 -8.62 -3.91 -9.94
CA LEU A 118 -8.16 -3.37 -8.67
C LEU A 118 -8.83 -2.03 -8.34
N LEU A 119 -8.99 -1.15 -9.35
CA LEU A 119 -9.73 0.10 -9.22
C LEU A 119 -11.16 -0.18 -8.74
N GLY A 120 -11.86 -1.13 -9.36
CA GLY A 120 -13.19 -1.55 -8.91
C GLY A 120 -13.24 -2.04 -7.46
N VAL A 121 -12.23 -2.82 -7.03
CA VAL A 121 -12.10 -3.29 -5.64
C VAL A 121 -11.87 -2.14 -4.67
N THR A 122 -10.94 -1.23 -4.98
CA THR A 122 -10.61 -0.07 -4.13
C THR A 122 -11.77 0.91 -4.01
N ILE A 123 -12.48 1.18 -5.11
CA ILE A 123 -13.68 2.04 -5.10
C ILE A 123 -14.79 1.37 -4.28
N LEU A 124 -15.07 0.09 -4.51
CA LEU A 124 -16.17 -0.59 -3.81
C LEU A 124 -15.89 -0.73 -2.30
N SER A 125 -14.67 -1.06 -1.92
CA SER A 125 -14.26 -1.09 -0.51
C SER A 125 -14.26 0.30 0.12
N GLY A 126 -13.78 1.32 -0.60
CA GLY A 126 -13.83 2.72 -0.17
C GLY A 126 -15.25 3.20 0.06
N LEU A 127 -16.17 2.90 -0.87
CA LEU A 127 -17.59 3.27 -0.74
C LEU A 127 -18.27 2.56 0.42
N ALA A 128 -17.95 1.29 0.68
CA ALA A 128 -18.46 0.55 1.83
C ALA A 128 -17.99 1.15 3.16
N ILE A 129 -16.70 1.52 3.26
CA ILE A 129 -16.13 2.17 4.45
C ILE A 129 -16.73 3.56 4.63
N PHE A 130 -16.81 4.34 3.55
CA PHE A 130 -17.34 5.71 3.57
C PHE A 130 -18.82 5.73 3.95
N GLY A 131 -19.64 4.87 3.36
CA GLY A 131 -21.06 4.75 3.72
C GLY A 131 -21.26 4.34 5.18
N ALA A 132 -20.42 3.44 5.70
CA ALA A 132 -20.45 3.05 7.11
C ALA A 132 -20.03 4.20 8.04
N LEU A 133 -19.01 4.99 7.66
CA LEU A 133 -18.56 6.17 8.39
C LEU A 133 -19.61 7.30 8.43
N ILE A 134 -20.35 7.53 7.33
CA ILE A 134 -21.45 8.49 7.29
C ILE A 134 -22.51 8.13 8.32
N LEU A 135 -22.82 6.83 8.46
CA LEU A 135 -23.83 6.37 9.39
C LEU A 135 -23.38 6.53 10.84
N LEU A 136 -22.16 6.09 11.19
CA LEU A 136 -21.53 6.33 12.48
C LEU A 136 -20.02 5.94 12.45
N ILE A 137 -19.20 6.55 13.31
CA ILE A 137 -17.74 6.30 13.36
C ILE A 137 -17.41 4.83 13.67
N VAL A 138 -18.05 4.25 14.69
CA VAL A 138 -17.81 2.87 15.15
C VAL A 138 -18.06 1.81 14.06
N PRO A 139 -19.22 1.77 13.36
CA PRO A 139 -19.43 0.84 12.26
C PRO A 139 -18.50 1.11 11.07
N GLY A 140 -18.13 2.36 10.81
CA GLY A 140 -17.09 2.70 9.83
C GLY A 140 -15.75 2.01 10.12
N ILE A 141 -15.25 2.14 11.36
CA ILE A 141 -14.02 1.48 11.81
C ILE A 141 -14.17 -0.05 11.74
N TYR A 142 -15.32 -0.58 12.15
CA TYR A 142 -15.58 -2.01 12.09
C TYR A 142 -15.51 -2.54 10.65
N VAL A 143 -16.17 -1.87 9.69
CA VAL A 143 -16.13 -2.23 8.27
C VAL A 143 -14.71 -2.12 7.72
N ALA A 144 -13.95 -1.08 8.08
CA ALA A 144 -12.56 -0.92 7.68
C ALA A 144 -11.68 -2.07 8.19
N CYS A 145 -11.86 -2.50 9.45
CA CYS A 145 -11.18 -3.68 10.00
C CYS A 145 -11.54 -4.96 9.24
N ARG A 146 -12.82 -5.09 8.84
CA ARG A 146 -13.30 -6.26 8.10
C ARG A 146 -12.83 -6.31 6.65
N LEU A 147 -12.57 -5.16 6.06
CA LEU A 147 -12.09 -5.02 4.68
C LEU A 147 -10.56 -4.89 4.56
N LEU A 148 -9.83 -4.95 5.67
CA LEU A 148 -8.38 -4.77 5.71
C LEU A 148 -7.62 -5.68 4.73
N VAL A 149 -8.09 -6.92 4.53
CA VAL A 149 -7.47 -7.92 3.63
C VAL A 149 -8.21 -8.05 2.29
N CYS A 150 -9.00 -7.05 1.91
CA CYS A 150 -9.81 -7.12 0.68
C CYS A 150 -8.95 -7.14 -0.59
N VAL A 151 -7.88 -6.35 -0.62
CA VAL A 151 -6.99 -6.29 -1.78
C VAL A 151 -6.14 -7.55 -1.96
N PRO A 152 -5.49 -8.12 -0.92
CA PRO A 152 -4.84 -9.41 -1.09
C PRO A 152 -5.83 -10.52 -1.45
N ALA A 153 -7.05 -10.54 -0.88
CA ALA A 153 -8.08 -11.49 -1.30
C ALA A 153 -8.48 -11.32 -2.78
N ALA A 154 -8.60 -10.07 -3.26
CA ALA A 154 -8.94 -9.77 -4.65
C ALA A 154 -7.89 -10.24 -5.65
N LEU A 155 -6.62 -9.92 -5.40
CA LEU A 155 -5.51 -10.17 -6.32
C LEU A 155 -5.02 -11.62 -6.26
N ILE A 156 -4.88 -12.19 -5.06
CA ILE A 156 -4.31 -13.53 -4.88
C ILE A 156 -5.33 -14.60 -5.26
N GLU A 157 -6.61 -14.42 -4.91
CA GLU A 157 -7.66 -15.40 -5.22
C GLU A 157 -8.37 -15.13 -6.57
N LYS A 158 -7.96 -14.09 -7.31
CA LYS A 158 -8.55 -13.69 -8.61
C LYS A 158 -10.09 -13.63 -8.59
N ARG A 159 -10.65 -13.08 -7.52
CA ARG A 159 -12.10 -13.00 -7.29
C ARG A 159 -12.74 -11.85 -8.08
N SER A 160 -14.06 -11.71 -8.02
CA SER A 160 -14.72 -10.46 -8.44
C SER A 160 -14.70 -9.42 -7.30
N PRO A 161 -14.90 -8.11 -7.54
CA PRO A 161 -14.78 -7.11 -6.47
C PRO A 161 -15.73 -7.36 -5.29
N ARG A 162 -16.98 -7.75 -5.57
CA ARG A 162 -17.97 -8.08 -4.54
C ARG A 162 -17.59 -9.34 -3.77
N GLU A 163 -17.11 -10.37 -4.46
CA GLU A 163 -16.63 -11.60 -3.82
C GLU A 163 -15.43 -11.31 -2.93
N ALA A 164 -14.50 -10.46 -3.36
CA ALA A 164 -13.33 -10.07 -2.57
C ALA A 164 -13.72 -9.38 -1.26
N LEU A 165 -14.73 -8.50 -1.27
CA LEU A 165 -15.27 -7.88 -0.05
C LEU A 165 -15.86 -8.95 0.88
N SER A 166 -16.78 -9.77 0.38
CA SER A 166 -17.42 -10.85 1.16
C SER A 166 -16.37 -11.81 1.77
N ARG A 167 -15.37 -12.15 0.95
CA ARG A 167 -14.23 -12.97 1.35
C ARG A 167 -13.41 -12.35 2.47
N SER A 168 -13.08 -11.06 2.36
CA SER A 168 -12.37 -10.31 3.39
C SER A 168 -13.15 -10.29 4.72
N PHE A 169 -14.47 -10.07 4.65
CA PHE A 169 -15.36 -10.14 5.81
C PHE A 169 -15.38 -11.53 6.47
N GLY A 170 -15.40 -12.58 5.66
CA GLY A 170 -15.34 -13.98 6.11
C GLY A 170 -14.01 -14.30 6.80
N LEU A 171 -12.89 -13.93 6.19
CA LEU A 171 -11.54 -14.17 6.71
C LEU A 171 -11.27 -13.41 8.01
N THR A 172 -11.75 -12.18 8.15
CA THR A 172 -11.53 -11.36 9.36
C THR A 172 -12.48 -11.71 10.52
N LYS A 173 -13.51 -12.55 10.30
CA LYS A 173 -14.47 -12.97 11.35
C LYS A 173 -13.78 -13.68 12.51
N GLY A 174 -13.97 -13.20 13.73
CA GLY A 174 -13.31 -13.74 14.93
C GLY A 174 -11.90 -13.20 15.19
N PHE A 175 -11.35 -12.37 14.29
CA PHE A 175 -10.02 -11.76 14.41
C PHE A 175 -10.04 -10.22 14.29
N ALA A 176 -11.20 -9.61 14.49
CA ALA A 176 -11.40 -8.16 14.31
C ALA A 176 -10.51 -7.30 15.21
N GLY A 177 -10.20 -7.74 16.44
CA GLY A 177 -9.27 -7.03 17.32
C GLY A 177 -7.85 -6.95 16.76
N ARG A 178 -7.39 -8.01 16.06
CA ARG A 178 -6.07 -8.02 15.42
C ARG A 178 -6.05 -7.13 14.19
N ALA A 179 -7.11 -7.18 13.39
CA ALA A 179 -7.29 -6.27 12.27
C ALA A 179 -7.34 -4.80 12.72
N PHE A 180 -7.99 -4.52 13.86
CA PHE A 180 -8.05 -3.18 14.45
C PHE A 180 -6.66 -2.66 14.84
N VAL A 181 -5.83 -3.47 15.51
CA VAL A 181 -4.46 -3.06 15.87
C VAL A 181 -3.62 -2.77 14.63
N ILE A 182 -3.70 -3.61 13.60
CA ILE A 182 -2.98 -3.39 12.33
C ILE A 182 -3.48 -2.12 11.63
N LEU A 183 -4.79 -1.88 11.64
CA LEU A 183 -5.39 -0.68 11.07
C LEU A 183 -4.92 0.58 11.81
N VAL A 184 -4.99 0.57 13.15
CA VAL A 184 -4.53 1.70 13.99
C VAL A 184 -3.06 1.96 13.75
N LEU A 185 -2.22 0.92 13.73
CA LEU A 185 -0.80 1.08 13.43
C LEU A 185 -0.59 1.69 12.04
N SER A 186 -1.36 1.25 11.04
CA SER A 186 -1.27 1.75 9.67
C SER A 186 -1.63 3.24 9.58
N VAL A 187 -2.72 3.63 10.26
CA VAL A 187 -3.15 5.03 10.37
C VAL A 187 -2.09 5.85 11.08
N VAL A 188 -1.63 5.42 12.25
CA VAL A 188 -0.63 6.13 13.06
C VAL A 188 0.67 6.31 12.29
N MET A 189 1.21 5.27 11.66
CA MET A 189 2.46 5.36 10.89
C MET A 189 2.33 6.32 9.71
N THR A 190 1.21 6.26 8.98
CA THR A 190 0.97 7.14 7.83
C THR A 190 0.89 8.60 8.26
N TYR A 191 0.04 8.91 9.26
CA TYR A 191 -0.15 10.28 9.71
C TYR A 191 1.06 10.81 10.48
N ALA A 192 1.75 9.99 11.27
CA ALA A 192 2.98 10.39 11.95
C ALA A 192 4.05 10.81 10.93
N ALA A 193 4.24 10.01 9.88
CA ALA A 193 5.21 10.33 8.82
C ALA A 193 4.81 11.60 8.04
N GLN A 194 3.53 11.82 7.79
CA GLN A 194 3.08 13.06 7.15
C GLN A 194 3.22 14.29 8.07
N LEU A 195 2.79 14.20 9.32
CA LEU A 195 2.84 15.30 10.29
C LEU A 195 4.28 15.69 10.65
N LEU A 196 5.18 14.72 10.75
CA LEU A 196 6.61 14.96 10.99
C LEU A 196 7.21 15.91 9.95
N LEU A 197 6.75 15.82 8.69
CA LEU A 197 7.23 16.65 7.58
C LEU A 197 6.36 17.91 7.40
N ALA A 198 5.06 17.81 7.63
CA ALA A 198 4.11 18.89 7.42
C ALA A 198 4.17 19.98 8.51
N ILE A 199 4.43 19.63 9.78
CA ILE A 199 4.46 20.61 10.87
C ILE A 199 5.64 21.60 10.72
N PRO A 200 6.90 21.14 10.54
CA PRO A 200 8.03 22.07 10.34
C PRO A 200 7.85 22.92 9.09
N ALA A 201 7.29 22.35 8.03
CA ALA A 201 6.96 23.06 6.81
C ALA A 201 5.92 24.17 7.02
N ALA A 202 4.82 23.86 7.72
CA ALA A 202 3.79 24.83 8.05
C ALA A 202 4.32 25.96 8.94
N ALA A 203 5.16 25.61 9.94
CA ALA A 203 5.83 26.59 10.78
C ALA A 203 6.79 27.47 9.98
N ALA A 204 7.60 26.89 9.08
CA ALA A 204 8.49 27.64 8.21
C ALA A 204 7.71 28.60 7.31
N LEU A 205 6.60 28.16 6.72
CA LEU A 205 5.72 29.02 5.91
C LEU A 205 5.09 30.15 6.74
N ALA A 206 4.66 29.87 7.97
CA ALA A 206 4.02 30.86 8.84
C ALA A 206 5.00 31.91 9.38
N LEU A 207 6.26 31.54 9.64
CA LEU A 207 7.29 32.43 10.17
C LEU A 207 7.96 33.31 9.11
N GLN A 208 7.72 33.05 7.83
CA GLN A 208 8.35 33.79 6.75
C GLN A 208 7.45 34.90 6.20
N ALA A 209 7.92 36.16 6.34
CA ALA A 209 7.48 37.29 5.53
C ALA A 209 8.17 37.29 4.15
N GLY A 210 8.22 36.13 3.48
CA GLY A 210 8.95 35.93 2.23
C GLY A 210 8.08 36.16 1.00
N GLY A 211 8.68 36.66 -0.09
CA GLY A 211 8.00 36.81 -1.38
C GLY A 211 7.55 35.47 -2.00
N PRO A 212 6.77 35.50 -3.10
CA PRO A 212 6.16 34.32 -3.72
C PRO A 212 7.12 33.15 -4.04
N GLY A 213 8.40 33.44 -4.34
CA GLY A 213 9.41 32.42 -4.61
C GLY A 213 9.78 31.58 -3.39
N MET A 214 9.85 32.18 -2.21
CA MET A 214 10.20 31.47 -0.97
C MET A 214 9.06 30.53 -0.54
N ILE A 215 7.81 30.96 -0.71
CA ILE A 215 6.62 30.13 -0.46
C ILE A 215 6.66 28.88 -1.36
N ARG A 216 6.91 29.04 -2.66
CA ARG A 216 7.01 27.92 -3.63
C ARG A 216 8.14 26.96 -3.27
N PHE A 217 9.29 27.48 -2.86
CA PHE A 217 10.42 26.67 -2.42
C PHE A 217 10.04 25.78 -1.23
N TRP A 218 9.45 26.34 -0.18
CA TRP A 218 9.04 25.55 0.99
C TRP A 218 7.92 24.55 0.69
N MET A 219 6.97 24.91 -0.17
CA MET A 219 5.97 23.96 -0.66
C MET A 219 6.62 22.78 -1.39
N ALA A 220 7.60 23.04 -2.27
CA ALA A 220 8.34 22.00 -2.97
C ALA A 220 9.13 21.10 -2.01
N VAL A 221 9.85 21.67 -1.05
CA VAL A 221 10.56 20.91 0.00
C VAL A 221 9.61 20.01 0.77
N THR A 222 8.43 20.52 1.12
CA THR A 222 7.40 19.76 1.84
C THR A 222 6.87 18.60 1.01
N GLN A 223 6.57 18.83 -0.28
CA GLN A 223 6.08 17.79 -1.19
C GLN A 223 7.09 16.67 -1.42
N VAL A 224 8.37 17.03 -1.57
CA VAL A 224 9.46 16.05 -1.67
C VAL A 224 9.53 15.25 -0.37
N GLY A 225 9.53 15.92 0.79
CA GLY A 225 9.58 15.27 2.09
C GLY A 225 8.42 14.29 2.34
N THR A 226 7.18 14.71 2.06
CA THR A 226 6.00 13.84 2.25
C THR A 226 5.96 12.69 1.24
N SER A 227 6.43 12.90 0.01
CA SER A 227 6.52 11.84 -1.00
C SER A 227 7.58 10.80 -0.61
N LEU A 228 8.75 11.23 -0.13
CA LEU A 228 9.78 10.30 0.36
C LEU A 228 9.26 9.52 1.57
N ALA A 229 8.58 10.19 2.50
CA ALA A 229 7.96 9.55 3.65
C ALA A 229 6.92 8.49 3.23
N SER A 230 6.06 8.81 2.25
CA SER A 230 5.05 7.85 1.76
C SER A 230 5.67 6.66 1.04
N ILE A 231 6.74 6.86 0.26
CA ILE A 231 7.47 5.78 -0.42
C ILE A 231 8.07 4.79 0.59
N LEU A 232 8.53 5.28 1.74
CA LEU A 232 9.11 4.42 2.79
C LEU A 232 8.03 3.72 3.63
N VAL A 233 6.97 4.43 3.99
CA VAL A 233 5.96 3.93 4.94
C VAL A 233 4.95 3.01 4.27
N THR A 234 4.49 3.34 3.05
CA THR A 234 3.40 2.60 2.38
C THR A 234 3.69 1.10 2.26
N PRO A 235 4.88 0.64 1.83
CA PRO A 235 5.12 -0.79 1.70
C PRO A 235 5.07 -1.54 3.03
N ILE A 236 5.48 -0.92 4.14
CA ILE A 236 5.41 -1.55 5.47
C ILE A 236 3.95 -1.93 5.78
N LEU A 237 3.01 -1.04 5.47
CA LEU A 237 1.58 -1.24 5.72
C LEU A 237 0.98 -2.28 4.77
N LEU A 238 1.38 -2.26 3.51
CA LEU A 238 0.96 -3.26 2.52
C LEU A 238 1.50 -4.65 2.87
N ILE A 239 2.72 -4.75 3.39
CA ILE A 239 3.28 -6.00 3.89
C ILE A 239 2.49 -6.49 5.10
N ALA A 240 2.16 -5.62 6.07
CA ALA A 240 1.35 -6.00 7.22
C ALA A 240 -0.02 -6.57 6.82
N THR A 241 -0.69 -5.96 5.84
CA THR A 241 -2.00 -6.45 5.35
C THR A 241 -1.90 -7.80 4.63
N ALA A 242 -0.85 -8.02 3.83
CA ALA A 242 -0.62 -9.29 3.16
C ALA A 242 -0.20 -10.42 4.12
N VAL A 243 0.71 -10.14 5.06
CA VAL A 243 1.11 -11.11 6.11
C VAL A 243 -0.11 -11.52 6.94
N PHE A 244 -0.96 -10.55 7.30
CA PHE A 244 -2.19 -10.82 8.02
C PHE A 244 -3.19 -11.64 7.19
N TYR A 245 -3.30 -11.39 5.88
CA TYR A 245 -4.10 -12.22 4.98
C TYR A 245 -3.64 -13.69 4.99
N PHE A 246 -2.33 -13.95 4.88
CA PHE A 246 -1.81 -15.31 4.93
C PHE A 246 -2.00 -15.96 6.31
N ASP A 247 -1.82 -15.21 7.42
CA ASP A 247 -2.11 -15.72 8.78
C ASP A 247 -3.58 -16.16 8.92
N LEU A 248 -4.52 -15.37 8.39
CA LEU A 248 -5.94 -15.72 8.43
C LEU A 248 -6.25 -16.97 7.62
N ARG A 249 -5.60 -17.17 6.46
CA ARG A 249 -5.79 -18.38 5.64
C ARG A 249 -5.16 -19.62 6.28
N VAL A 250 -3.99 -19.49 6.92
CA VAL A 250 -3.40 -20.58 7.71
C VAL A 250 -4.35 -20.99 8.85
N ARG A 251 -4.87 -20.02 9.60
CA ARG A 251 -5.76 -20.28 10.75
C ARG A 251 -7.12 -20.86 10.39
N LYS A 252 -7.69 -20.46 9.25
CA LYS A 252 -9.07 -20.85 8.87
C LYS A 252 -9.16 -21.97 7.87
N GLU A 253 -8.14 -22.13 7.03
CA GLU A 253 -8.19 -23.00 5.86
C GLU A 253 -7.09 -24.06 5.87
N GLY A 254 -6.20 -24.03 6.87
CA GLY A 254 -5.05 -24.93 6.92
C GLY A 254 -4.15 -24.74 5.70
N PHE A 255 -3.94 -23.49 5.26
CA PHE A 255 -3.13 -23.18 4.07
C PHE A 255 -1.74 -23.85 4.09
N ASP A 256 -1.16 -24.03 5.29
CA ASP A 256 0.06 -24.82 5.49
C ASP A 256 -0.04 -26.25 4.96
N LEU A 257 -1.12 -26.94 5.32
CA LEU A 257 -1.38 -28.31 4.87
C LEU A 257 -1.59 -28.37 3.36
N GLN A 258 -2.28 -27.39 2.78
CA GLN A 258 -2.47 -27.32 1.32
C GLN A 258 -1.14 -27.10 0.59
N PHE A 259 -0.28 -26.25 1.12
CA PHE A 259 1.04 -25.99 0.56
C PHE A 259 1.98 -27.20 0.70
N MET A 260 1.94 -27.91 1.84
CA MET A 260 2.70 -29.14 2.05
C MET A 260 2.21 -30.33 1.20
N MET A 261 0.92 -30.34 0.81
CA MET A 261 0.31 -31.39 -0.01
C MET A 261 0.41 -31.12 -1.52
N ASP A 262 0.83 -29.92 -1.95
CA ASP A 262 1.01 -29.60 -3.37
C ASP A 262 2.29 -30.28 -3.92
N PRO A 263 2.17 -31.26 -4.84
CA PRO A 263 3.31 -31.98 -5.40
C PRO A 263 4.29 -31.07 -6.16
N ASN A 264 3.85 -29.88 -6.59
CA ASN A 264 4.67 -28.90 -7.29
C ASN A 264 5.41 -27.96 -6.33
N ALA A 265 4.91 -27.74 -5.11
CA ALA A 265 5.61 -26.97 -4.07
C ALA A 265 6.82 -27.73 -3.52
N ALA A 266 6.76 -29.07 -3.51
CA ALA A 266 7.84 -29.96 -3.11
C ALA A 266 9.04 -29.99 -4.08
N GLN A 267 8.93 -29.42 -5.29
CA GLN A 267 10.00 -29.41 -6.29
C GLN A 267 11.03 -28.29 -6.07
N GLY A 268 10.77 -27.33 -5.16
CA GLY A 268 11.70 -26.27 -4.77
C GLY A 268 12.57 -26.61 -3.55
N VAL A 269 12.37 -27.78 -2.94
CA VAL A 269 13.20 -28.27 -1.84
C VAL A 269 14.29 -29.16 -2.45
N PRO A 270 15.58 -28.81 -2.32
CA PRO A 270 16.65 -29.67 -2.84
C PRO A 270 16.48 -31.07 -2.22
N ARG A 271 16.38 -32.08 -3.08
CA ARG A 271 16.28 -33.47 -2.62
C ARG A 271 17.57 -33.80 -1.90
N SER A 272 17.49 -34.56 -0.81
CA SER A 272 18.68 -35.03 -0.08
C SER A 272 19.66 -35.83 -0.96
N SER A 273 19.25 -36.23 -2.17
CA SER A 273 20.09 -36.83 -3.20
C SER A 273 21.07 -35.87 -3.89
N ASP A 274 20.88 -34.55 -3.75
CA ASP A 274 21.70 -33.53 -4.42
C ASP A 274 22.83 -33.00 -3.51
N ILE A 275 23.00 -33.58 -2.32
CA ILE A 275 24.17 -33.36 -1.47
C ILE A 275 25.24 -34.35 -1.96
N PRO A 276 26.31 -33.91 -2.66
CA PRO A 276 27.43 -34.80 -2.93
C PRO A 276 27.95 -35.31 -1.60
N SER A 277 27.93 -36.64 -1.42
CA SER A 277 28.56 -37.31 -0.30
C SER A 277 30.03 -36.94 -0.30
N ILE A 278 30.40 -36.08 0.65
CA ILE A 278 31.80 -35.75 0.92
C ILE A 278 32.39 -36.98 1.63
N LEU A 279 32.90 -37.92 0.82
CA LEU A 279 34.10 -38.67 1.15
C LEU A 279 35.30 -37.87 0.65
#